data_AF-I2NU28-F1
#
_entry.id   AF-I2NU28-F1
#
_cell.length_a   1.000
_cell.length_b   1.000
_cell.length_c   1.000
_cell.angle_alpha   90.00
_cell.angle_beta   90.00
_cell.angle_gamma   90.00
#
_symmetry.space_group_name_H-M   'P 1'
#
loop_
_entity.id
_entity.type
_entity.pdbx_description
1 polymer ?
#
loop_
_entity_poly.entity_id
_entity_poly.type
_entity_poly.pdbx_seq_one_letter_code
_entity_poly.pdbx_strand_id
1 'polypeptide(L)'
;MNEIEINVQPRYVAGQSDVYRDRYAFNYVITICNRSNDVITLRQRFWEITDGHGATEPVGHSGLIEEQPVLYPGEAYEYNSGSQLCTPWGSIEGAYEFEDSIGERFIVGVPKLEFKAGFTLQ
;
A
#
# COMPACT_ATOMS: atom_id res chain seq x y z
N MET A 1 9.70 -12.75 -17.03
CA MET A 1 9.03 -11.44 -16.86
C MET A 1 8.14 -11.63 -15.64
N ASN A 2 8.40 -10.88 -14.57
CA ASN A 2 7.87 -11.20 -13.25
C ASN A 2 6.43 -10.70 -13.17
N GLU A 3 5.46 -11.58 -13.39
CA GLU A 3 4.04 -11.27 -13.36
C GLU A 3 3.55 -11.21 -11.90
N ILE A 4 3.86 -10.11 -11.21
CA ILE A 4 3.35 -9.86 -9.87
C ILE A 4 2.19 -8.89 -9.98
N GLU A 5 1.01 -9.35 -9.59
CA GLU A 5 -0.21 -8.56 -9.63
C GLU A 5 -0.46 -7.97 -8.23
N ILE A 6 -0.68 -6.66 -8.15
CA ILE A 6 -0.93 -5.97 -6.89
C ILE A 6 -2.28 -5.27 -6.98
N ASN A 7 -3.20 -5.68 -6.11
CA ASN A 7 -4.53 -5.09 -5.97
C ASN A 7 -4.59 -4.23 -4.71
N VAL A 8 -5.24 -3.07 -4.81
CA VAL A 8 -5.35 -2.10 -3.71
C VAL A 8 -6.80 -1.68 -3.51
N GLN A 9 -7.22 -1.61 -2.24
CA GLN A 9 -8.59 -1.26 -1.88
C GLN A 9 -8.61 -0.24 -0.73
N PRO A 10 -8.52 1.06 -1.03
CA PRO A 10 -8.62 2.11 -0.03
C PRO A 10 -10.06 2.34 0.43
N ARG A 11 -10.23 2.69 1.70
CA ARG A 11 -11.52 2.99 2.33
C ARG A 11 -11.39 4.08 3.38
N TYR A 12 -12.26 5.07 3.31
CA TYR A 12 -12.44 6.07 4.36
C TYR A 12 -13.11 5.48 5.62
N VAL A 13 -12.61 5.85 6.80
CA VAL A 13 -13.10 5.37 8.10
C VAL A 13 -13.64 6.55 8.91
N ALA A 14 -14.92 6.87 8.68
CA ALA A 14 -15.59 7.99 9.35
C ALA A 14 -15.53 7.89 10.88
N GLY A 15 -15.71 6.69 11.45
CA GLY A 15 -15.68 6.47 12.90
C GLY A 15 -14.31 6.67 13.57
N GLN A 16 -13.22 6.76 12.79
CA GLN A 16 -11.87 7.06 13.28
C GLN A 16 -11.39 8.45 12.83
N SER A 17 -12.26 9.22 12.19
CA SER A 17 -11.97 10.56 11.68
C SER A 17 -12.55 11.62 12.61
N ASP A 18 -11.88 12.77 12.66
CA ASP A 18 -12.36 13.99 13.33
C ASP A 18 -12.27 15.13 12.32
N VAL A 19 -13.37 15.33 11.58
CA VAL A 19 -13.46 16.33 10.51
C VAL A 19 -13.28 17.75 11.06
N TYR A 20 -13.70 18.02 12.31
CA TYR A 20 -13.54 19.34 12.94
C TYR A 20 -12.09 19.66 13.29
N ARG A 21 -11.21 18.65 13.31
CA ARG A 21 -9.78 18.79 13.57
C ARG A 21 -8.92 18.44 12.37
N ASP A 22 -9.52 18.35 11.18
CA ASP A 22 -8.86 17.92 9.95
C ASP A 22 -8.08 16.62 10.13
N ARG A 23 -8.73 15.58 10.68
CA ARG A 23 -8.15 14.24 10.81
C ARG A 23 -9.00 13.25 10.05
N TYR A 24 -8.48 12.75 8.95
CA TYR A 24 -9.19 11.83 8.05
C TYR A 24 -8.46 10.49 8.05
N ALA A 25 -9.11 9.46 8.62
CA ALA A 25 -8.56 8.12 8.69
C ALA A 25 -8.95 7.30 7.46
N PHE A 26 -7.97 6.62 6.87
CA PHE A 26 -8.14 5.71 5.75
C PHE A 26 -7.52 4.36 6.08
N ASN A 27 -8.25 3.29 5.82
CA ASN A 27 -7.70 1.94 5.79
C ASN A 27 -7.55 1.50 4.34
N TYR A 28 -6.61 0.59 4.09
CA TYR A 28 -6.48 -0.02 2.79
C TYR A 28 -6.05 -1.46 2.92
N VAL A 29 -6.59 -2.28 2.02
CA VAL A 29 -6.19 -3.68 1.83
C VAL A 29 -5.29 -3.75 0.61
N ILE A 30 -4.18 -4.46 0.73
CA ILE A 30 -3.29 -4.75 -0.40
C ILE A 30 -3.16 -6.26 -0.54
N THR A 31 -3.44 -6.75 -1.74
CA THR A 31 -3.30 -8.15 -2.11
C THR A 31 -2.20 -8.26 -3.17
N ILE A 32 -1.15 -9.02 -2.86
CA ILE A 32 -0.03 -9.31 -3.73
C ILE A 32 -0.23 -10.74 -4.24
N CYS A 33 -0.40 -10.93 -5.54
CA CYS A 33 -0.57 -12.23 -6.17
C CYS A 33 0.66 -12.57 -7.02
N ASN A 34 1.29 -13.71 -6.74
CA ASN A 34 2.35 -14.23 -7.58
C ASN A 34 1.73 -14.94 -8.80
N ARG A 35 1.72 -14.30 -9.97
CA ARG A 35 1.30 -14.92 -11.24
C ARG A 35 2.47 -15.45 -12.06
N SER A 36 3.69 -15.30 -11.56
CA SER A 36 4.89 -15.85 -12.19
C SER A 36 5.02 -17.36 -11.93
N ASN A 37 6.02 -17.98 -12.57
CA ASN A 37 6.38 -19.39 -12.34
C ASN A 37 7.49 -19.56 -11.28
N ASP A 38 7.96 -18.47 -10.68
CA ASP A 38 9.06 -18.46 -9.72
C ASP A 38 8.55 -18.25 -8.30
N VAL A 39 9.26 -18.79 -7.30
CA VAL A 39 9.02 -18.43 -5.90
C VAL A 39 9.62 -17.05 -5.65
N ILE A 40 8.85 -16.18 -4.99
CA ILE A 40 9.29 -14.82 -4.66
C ILE A 40 9.18 -14.58 -3.16
N THR A 41 10.03 -13.71 -2.63
CA THR A 41 9.99 -13.23 -1.25
C THR A 41 9.87 -11.73 -1.24
N LEU A 42 8.88 -11.20 -0.54
CA LEU A 42 8.74 -9.76 -0.33
C LEU A 42 9.78 -9.28 0.69
N ARG A 43 10.67 -8.35 0.29
CA ARG A 43 11.79 -7.90 1.14
C ARG A 43 11.55 -6.52 1.73
N GLN A 44 11.17 -5.56 0.89
CA GLN A 44 11.02 -4.15 1.27
C GLN A 44 9.79 -3.52 0.66
N ARG A 45 9.34 -2.43 1.28
CA ARG A 45 8.29 -1.55 0.77
C ARG A 45 8.74 -0.10 0.85
N PHE A 46 8.36 0.66 -0.16
CA PHE A 46 8.60 2.09 -0.25
C PHE A 46 7.25 2.77 -0.45
N TRP A 47 6.98 3.80 0.32
CA TRP A 47 5.73 4.53 0.23
C TRP A 47 5.97 6.02 0.43
N GLU A 48 5.27 6.80 -0.38
CA GLU A 48 5.14 8.24 -0.24
C GLU A 48 3.65 8.59 -0.21
N ILE A 49 3.29 9.49 0.69
CA ILE A 49 1.94 10.03 0.79
C ILE A 49 1.96 11.46 0.28
N THR A 50 0.98 11.80 -0.54
CA THR A 50 0.72 13.17 -0.99
C THR A 50 -0.61 13.62 -0.41
N ASP A 51 -0.60 14.71 0.33
CA ASP A 51 -1.82 15.29 0.88
C ASP A 51 -2.60 16.09 -0.18
N GLY A 52 -3.79 16.56 0.19
CA GLY A 52 -4.64 17.35 -0.70
C GLY A 52 -4.08 18.72 -1.11
N HIS A 53 -3.01 19.18 -0.48
CA HIS A 53 -2.28 20.40 -0.84
C HIS A 53 -1.07 20.14 -1.74
N GLY A 54 -0.77 18.87 -2.02
CA GLY A 54 0.38 18.44 -2.84
C GLY A 54 1.68 18.32 -2.05
N ALA A 55 1.65 18.38 -0.72
CA ALA A 55 2.81 18.08 0.10
C ALA A 55 3.03 16.56 0.10
N THR A 56 4.25 16.13 -0.24
CA THR A 56 4.64 14.71 -0.27
C THR A 56 5.61 14.38 0.83
N GLU A 57 5.35 13.29 1.55
CA GLU A 57 6.20 12.80 2.64
C GLU A 57 6.39 11.28 2.53
N PRO A 58 7.59 10.74 2.79
CA PRO A 58 7.77 9.30 2.91
C PRO A 58 6.99 8.79 4.12
N VAL A 59 6.24 7.70 3.93
CA VAL A 59 5.43 7.09 5.00
C VAL A 59 5.87 5.67 5.31
N GLY A 60 5.99 5.39 6.60
CA GLY A 60 6.54 4.13 7.12
C GLY A 60 8.07 4.15 7.21
N HIS A 61 8.63 3.13 7.83
CA HIS A 61 10.07 2.92 7.80
C HIS A 61 10.47 2.36 6.44
N SER A 62 11.35 3.06 5.73
CA SER A 62 12.16 2.45 4.67
C SER A 62 12.92 1.28 5.29
N GLY A 63 12.53 0.05 5.01
CA GLY A 63 13.12 -1.07 5.71
C GLY A 63 12.39 -2.38 5.53
N LEU A 64 13.01 -3.40 6.14
CA LEU A 64 12.59 -4.79 6.14
C LEU A 64 11.12 -4.90 6.56
N ILE A 65 10.32 -5.60 5.77
CA ILE A 65 8.98 -5.98 6.24
C ILE A 65 9.16 -7.01 7.35
N GLU A 66 8.51 -6.80 8.51
CA GLU A 66 8.66 -7.67 9.69
C GLU A 66 8.28 -9.12 9.38
N GLU A 67 7.20 -9.30 8.62
CA GLU A 67 6.84 -10.55 7.99
C GLU A 67 7.29 -10.48 6.53
N GLN A 68 8.26 -11.32 6.15
CA GLN A 68 8.73 -11.44 4.77
C GLN A 68 8.01 -12.61 4.10
N PRO A 69 6.79 -12.40 3.56
CA PRO A 69 6.04 -13.49 2.97
C PRO A 69 6.79 -14.06 1.77
N VAL A 70 6.89 -15.38 1.76
CA VAL A 70 7.34 -16.17 0.60
C VAL A 70 6.08 -16.60 -0.14
N LEU A 71 6.01 -16.34 -1.44
CA LEU A 71 4.87 -16.67 -2.29
C LEU A 71 5.30 -17.63 -3.39
N TYR A 72 4.72 -18.83 -3.36
CA TYR A 72 4.83 -19.78 -4.46
C TYR A 72 3.99 -19.33 -5.67
N PRO A 73 4.25 -19.87 -6.88
CA PRO A 73 3.42 -19.62 -8.05
C PRO A 73 1.92 -19.84 -7.77
N GLY A 74 1.10 -18.83 -8.03
CA GLY A 74 -0.34 -18.84 -7.82
C GLY A 74 -0.80 -18.43 -6.42
N GLU A 75 0.10 -18.26 -5.45
CA GLU A 75 -0.25 -17.81 -4.11
C GLU A 75 -0.49 -16.29 -4.05
N ALA A 76 -1.19 -15.89 -2.99
CA ALA A 76 -1.46 -14.49 -2.69
C ALA A 76 -1.21 -14.18 -1.21
N TYR A 77 -0.70 -12.99 -0.95
CA TYR A 77 -0.54 -12.42 0.37
C TYR A 77 -1.42 -11.17 0.49
N GLU A 78 -2.25 -11.13 1.52
CA GLU A 78 -3.11 -9.99 1.81
C GLU A 78 -2.74 -9.39 3.16
N TYR A 79 -2.68 -8.07 3.22
CA TYR A 79 -2.56 -7.38 4.49
C TYR A 79 -3.38 -6.08 4.53
N ASN A 80 -3.68 -5.67 5.75
CA ASN A 80 -4.46 -4.49 6.06
C ASN A 80 -3.55 -3.45 6.71
N SER A 81 -3.66 -2.20 6.29
CA SER A 81 -2.94 -1.07 6.88
C SER A 81 -3.82 0.16 6.88
N GLY A 82 -3.35 1.24 7.50
CA GLY A 82 -4.06 2.51 7.52
C GLY A 82 -3.11 3.70 7.49
N SER A 83 -3.65 4.84 7.11
CA SER A 83 -2.99 6.14 7.14
C SER A 83 -3.98 7.21 7.58
N GLN A 84 -3.46 8.30 8.14
CA GLN A 84 -4.25 9.46 8.51
C GLN A 84 -3.74 10.67 7.75
N LEU A 85 -4.67 11.40 7.13
CA LEU A 85 -4.39 12.64 6.43
C LEU A 85 -4.94 13.85 7.19
N CYS A 86 -4.29 14.99 6.99
CA CYS A 86 -4.79 16.30 7.40
C CYS A 86 -5.74 16.94 6.37
N THR A 87 -6.03 16.24 5.29
CA THR A 87 -6.88 16.68 4.18
C THR A 87 -7.89 15.59 3.85
N PRO A 88 -9.09 15.93 3.36
CA PRO A 88 -10.10 14.93 3.04
C PRO A 88 -9.83 14.17 1.75
N TRP A 89 -8.79 14.54 1.00
CA TRP A 89 -8.29 13.78 -0.13
C TRP A 89 -6.77 13.77 -0.14
N GLY A 90 -6.20 12.80 -0.84
CA GLY A 90 -4.77 12.64 -1.04
C GLY A 90 -4.49 11.33 -1.75
N SER A 91 -3.24 10.92 -1.77
CA SER A 91 -2.87 9.64 -2.38
C SER A 91 -1.65 9.01 -1.72
N ILE A 92 -1.53 7.69 -1.85
CA ILE A 92 -0.31 6.95 -1.56
C ILE A 92 0.21 6.32 -2.86
N GLU A 93 1.51 6.46 -3.09
CA GLU A 93 2.25 5.85 -4.18
C GLU A 93 3.45 5.10 -3.61
N GLY A 94 3.84 4.00 -4.26
CA GLY A 94 4.91 3.18 -3.73
C GLY A 94 5.27 1.98 -4.59
N ALA A 95 6.19 1.19 -4.07
CA ALA A 95 6.68 -0.01 -4.73
C ALA A 95 7.14 -1.05 -3.70
N TYR A 96 7.18 -2.30 -4.13
CA TYR A 96 7.78 -3.40 -3.39
C TYR A 96 9.09 -3.85 -4.04
N GLU A 97 10.06 -4.20 -3.21
CA GLU A 97 11.22 -4.99 -3.62
C GLU A 97 10.95 -6.46 -3.31
N PHE A 98 11.01 -7.29 -4.33
CA PHE A 98 10.96 -8.75 -4.23
C PHE A 98 12.33 -9.34 -4.52
N GLU A 99 12.56 -10.53 -3.98
CA GLU A 99 13.70 -11.38 -4.29
C GLU A 99 13.19 -12.73 -4.81
N ASP A 100 13.74 -13.23 -5.91
CA ASP A 100 13.36 -14.52 -6.47
C ASP A 100 14.14 -15.70 -5.83
N SER A 101 13.87 -16.91 -6.31
CA SER A 101 14.51 -18.14 -5.81
C SER A 101 16.03 -18.24 -6.03
N ILE A 102 16.61 -17.43 -6.94
CA ILE A 102 18.06 -17.40 -7.19
C ILE A 102 18.74 -16.21 -6.50
N GLY A 103 17.97 -15.37 -5.80
CA GLY A 103 18.46 -14.22 -5.05
C GLY A 103 18.49 -12.91 -5.84
N GLU A 104 17.95 -12.88 -7.06
CA GLU A 104 17.84 -11.63 -7.82
C GLU A 104 16.73 -10.75 -7.26
N ARG A 105 17.02 -9.44 -7.14
CA ARG A 105 16.07 -8.45 -6.62
C ARG A 105 15.46 -7.63 -7.74
N PHE A 106 14.17 -7.37 -7.60
CA PHE A 106 13.42 -6.58 -8.57
C PHE A 106 12.31 -5.77 -7.89
N ILE A 107 11.93 -4.66 -8.54
CA ILE A 107 10.95 -3.71 -8.02
C ILE A 107 9.65 -3.84 -8.81
N VAL A 108 8.52 -3.86 -8.09
CA VAL A 108 7.18 -3.83 -8.67
C VAL A 108 6.43 -2.63 -8.11
N GLY A 109 5.98 -1.74 -8.99
CA GLY A 109 5.19 -0.57 -8.62
C GLY A 109 3.80 -0.97 -8.12
N VAL A 110 3.32 -0.30 -7.08
CA VAL A 110 1.97 -0.47 -6.56
C VAL A 110 1.04 0.52 -7.27
N PRO A 111 -0.15 0.10 -7.73
CA PRO A 111 -1.14 1.05 -8.24
C PRO A 111 -1.43 2.15 -7.23
N LYS A 112 -1.48 3.40 -7.70
CA LYS A 112 -1.75 4.57 -6.87
C LYS A 112 -3.04 4.40 -6.07
N LEU A 113 -2.95 4.56 -4.75
CA LEU A 113 -4.10 4.55 -3.86
C LEU A 113 -4.64 5.98 -3.76
N GLU A 114 -5.85 6.19 -4.23
CA GLU A 114 -6.57 7.45 -4.07
C GLU A 114 -7.36 7.44 -2.77
N PHE A 115 -7.14 8.45 -1.92
CA PHE A 115 -7.90 8.65 -0.70
C PHE A 115 -8.90 9.78 -0.90
N LYS A 116 -10.18 9.48 -0.62
CA LYS A 116 -11.28 10.45 -0.69
C LYS A 116 -12.24 10.19 0.46
N ALA A 117 -12.41 11.18 1.32
CA ALA A 117 -13.39 11.15 2.39
C ALA A 117 -14.79 11.18 1.75
N GLY A 118 -15.59 10.16 2.05
CA GLY A 118 -17.00 10.14 1.69
C GLY A 118 -17.78 10.93 2.72
N PHE A 119 -18.16 12.16 2.39
CA PHE A 119 -19.11 12.90 3.21
C PHE A 119 -20.52 12.45 2.85
N THR A 120 -21.17 11.69 3.72
CA THR A 120 -22.62 11.58 3.67
C THR A 120 -23.16 12.76 4.45
N LEU A 121 -23.72 13.76 3.75
CA LEU A 121 -24.56 14.77 4.41
C LEU A 121 -25.75 14.02 5.03
N GLN A 122 -25.80 13.94 6.36
CA GLN A 122 -26.98 13.51 7.10
C GLN A 122 -27.90 14.70 7.35
#